data_AF-A0A7W1EQK4-F1
#
_entry.id   AF-A0A7W1EQK4-F1
#
_cell.length_a   1.000
_cell.length_b   1.000
_cell.length_c   1.000
_cell.angle_alpha   90.00
_cell.angle_beta   90.00
_cell.angle_gamma   90.00
#
_symmetry.space_group_name_H-M   'P 1'
#
loop_
_entity.id
_entity.type
_entity.pdbx_description
1 polymer ?
#
loop_
_entity_poly.entity_id
_entity_poly.type
_entity_poly.pdbx_seq_one_letter_code
_entity_poly.pdbx_strand_id
1 'polypeptide(L)'
;MTRRRLLWATGALAALVLLAGRWMTGLYTDYLWFASLGAREVWRARALAGASVVAGTFLVAFLFTFANLYAVRRSVVSLVLPRRLANIEIGEEVPGRYLTMAVALLSATVAAVLAMGSDHWSQALLATGGKSFRESDPYFGADLGFFVYWLPFEMAMHAWTAILVISVSGLVVLLYA
;
A
#
# COMPACT_ATOMS: atom_id res chain seq x y z
N MET A 1 15.56 11.77 29.16
CA MET A 1 15.95 11.49 27.76
C MET A 1 17.38 11.98 27.53
N THR A 2 18.28 11.14 27.03
CA THR A 2 19.69 11.51 26.79
C THR A 2 19.80 12.53 25.66
N ARG A 3 20.66 13.55 25.79
CA ARG A 3 20.86 14.64 24.78
C ARG A 3 21.00 14.14 23.34
N ARG A 4 21.62 12.96 23.15
CA ARG A 4 21.72 12.27 21.85
C ARG A 4 20.36 11.93 21.24
N ARG A 5 19.39 11.43 22.02
CA ARG A 5 18.04 11.10 21.53
C ARG A 5 17.26 12.35 21.10
N LEU A 6 17.46 13.48 21.80
CA LEU A 6 16.88 14.76 21.43
C LEU A 6 17.42 15.26 20.08
N LEU A 7 18.74 15.20 19.86
CA LEU A 7 19.35 15.61 18.59
C LEU A 7 18.87 14.77 17.40
N TRP A 8 18.73 13.45 17.57
CA TRP A 8 18.18 12.57 16.54
C TRP A 8 16.70 12.86 16.28
N ALA A 9 15.91 13.08 17.33
CA ALA A 9 14.49 13.40 17.20
C ALA A 9 14.27 14.75 16.49
N THR A 10 15.03 15.79 16.84
CA THR A 10 14.96 17.09 16.16
C THR A 10 15.44 17.01 14.73
N GLY A 11 16.52 16.26 14.46
CA GLY A 11 17.00 16.01 13.10
C GLY A 11 15.96 15.27 12.24
N ALA A 12 15.34 14.21 12.76
CA ALA A 12 14.29 13.45 12.08
C ALA A 12 13.05 14.31 11.81
N LEU A 13 12.64 15.13 12.78
CA LEU A 13 11.53 16.06 12.61
C LEU A 13 11.84 17.10 11.52
N ALA A 14 13.04 17.68 11.54
CA ALA A 14 13.46 18.65 10.52
C ALA A 14 13.48 18.00 9.12
N ALA A 15 14.02 16.79 8.99
CA ALA A 15 14.00 16.04 7.74
C ALA A 15 12.56 15.77 7.26
N LEU A 16 11.67 15.36 8.15
CA LEU A 16 10.25 15.12 7.82
C LEU A 16 9.55 16.40 7.34
N VAL A 17 9.78 17.53 8.01
CA VAL A 17 9.24 18.83 7.60
C VAL A 17 9.76 19.24 6.22
N LEU A 18 11.05 19.05 5.94
CA LEU A 18 11.64 19.39 4.64
C LEU A 18 11.09 18.50 3.51
N LEU A 19 10.94 17.19 3.76
CA LEU A 19 10.37 16.25 2.79
C LEU A 19 8.89 16.58 2.52
N ALA A 20 8.11 16.85 3.57
CA ALA A 20 6.72 17.27 3.45
C ALA A 20 6.60 18.59 2.69
N GLY A 21 7.44 19.58 3.02
CA GLY A 21 7.48 20.88 2.33
C GLY A 21 7.81 20.75 0.85
N ARG A 22 8.80 19.91 0.50
CA ARG A 22 9.13 19.62 -0.90
C ARG A 22 7.95 19.01 -1.65
N TRP A 23 7.28 18.03 -1.04
CA TRP A 23 6.14 17.36 -1.65
C TRP A 23 4.94 18.30 -1.83
N MET A 24 4.60 19.08 -0.80
CA MET A 24 3.55 20.10 -0.85
C MET A 24 3.83 21.19 -1.90
N THR A 25 5.08 21.63 -2.00
CA THR A 25 5.48 22.62 -3.01
C THR A 25 5.26 22.06 -4.41
N GLY A 26 5.65 20.81 -4.68
CA GLY A 26 5.41 20.16 -5.96
C GLY A 26 3.92 20.12 -6.34
N LEU A 27 3.07 19.64 -5.41
CA LEU A 27 1.63 19.60 -5.64
C LEU A 27 1.01 20.97 -5.89
N TYR A 28 1.44 21.98 -5.14
CA TYR A 28 0.91 23.34 -5.27
C TYR A 28 1.36 23.99 -6.58
N THR A 29 2.63 23.80 -6.96
CA THR A 29 3.15 24.27 -8.25
C THR A 29 2.42 23.61 -9.42
N ASP A 30 2.20 22.29 -9.36
CA ASP A 30 1.40 21.59 -10.37
C ASP A 30 -0.03 22.13 -10.43
N TYR A 31 -0.68 22.32 -9.28
CA TYR A 31 -2.01 22.91 -9.23
C TYR A 31 -2.06 24.30 -9.89
N LEU A 32 -1.09 25.17 -9.61
CA LEU A 32 -1.00 26.49 -10.21
C LEU A 32 -0.76 26.42 -11.73
N TRP A 33 0.05 25.46 -12.20
CA TRP A 33 0.27 25.23 -13.61
C TRP A 33 -1.01 24.79 -14.35
N PHE A 34 -1.77 23.84 -13.78
CA PHE A 34 -3.08 23.48 -14.33
C PHE A 34 -4.08 24.65 -14.27
N ALA A 35 -4.00 25.46 -13.22
CA ALA A 35 -4.86 26.64 -13.08
C ALA A 35 -4.57 27.72 -14.12
N SER A 36 -3.30 27.97 -14.46
CA SER A 36 -2.93 28.96 -15.49
C SER A 36 -3.39 28.54 -16.89
N LEU A 37 -3.53 27.24 -17.14
CA LEU A 37 -4.09 26.69 -18.38
C LEU A 37 -5.62 26.59 -18.37
N GLY A 38 -6.30 27.01 -17.30
CA GLY A 38 -7.75 26.84 -17.14
C GLY A 38 -8.20 25.39 -16.91
N ALA A 39 -7.26 24.45 -16.74
CA ALA A 39 -7.49 23.01 -16.63
C ALA A 39 -7.61 22.51 -15.17
N ARG A 40 -8.15 23.33 -14.26
CA ARG A 40 -8.28 22.97 -12.82
C ARG A 40 -9.06 21.68 -12.59
N GLU A 41 -10.11 21.44 -13.37
CA GLU A 41 -10.92 20.22 -13.24
C GLU A 41 -10.13 18.97 -13.63
N VAL A 42 -9.21 19.06 -14.59
CA VAL A 42 -8.33 17.94 -14.99
C VAL A 42 -7.38 17.58 -13.85
N TRP A 43 -6.80 18.58 -13.18
CA TRP A 43 -5.96 18.35 -12.01
C TRP A 43 -6.73 17.68 -10.88
N ARG A 44 -7.97 18.14 -10.60
CA ARG A 44 -8.84 17.51 -9.58
C ARG A 44 -9.17 16.07 -9.94
N ALA A 45 -9.55 15.80 -11.18
CA ALA A 45 -9.85 14.45 -11.65
C ALA A 45 -8.63 13.53 -11.51
N ARG A 46 -7.44 13.99 -11.93
CA ARG A 46 -6.17 13.27 -11.74
C ARG A 46 -5.86 13.01 -10.27
N ALA A 47 -5.98 14.03 -9.42
CA ALA A 47 -5.68 13.93 -7.99
C ALA A 47 -6.63 12.95 -7.28
N LEU A 48 -7.93 13.02 -7.57
CA LEU A 48 -8.93 12.11 -7.03
C LEU A 48 -8.71 10.67 -7.52
N ALA A 49 -8.45 10.49 -8.81
CA ALA A 49 -8.16 9.16 -9.37
C ALA A 49 -6.91 8.56 -8.74
N GLY A 50 -5.80 9.30 -8.68
CA GLY A 50 -4.57 8.84 -8.03
C GLY A 50 -4.77 8.52 -6.56
N ALA A 51 -5.44 9.39 -5.81
CA ALA A 51 -5.76 9.15 -4.40
C ALA A 51 -6.64 7.89 -4.22
N SER A 52 -7.61 7.67 -5.11
CA SER A 52 -8.49 6.49 -5.05
C SER A 52 -7.74 5.19 -5.32
N VAL A 53 -6.81 5.18 -6.30
CA VAL A 53 -5.97 4.02 -6.60
C VAL A 53 -5.06 3.71 -5.42
N VAL A 54 -4.35 4.71 -4.89
CA VAL A 54 -3.45 4.54 -3.72
C VAL A 54 -4.24 4.08 -2.48
N ALA A 55 -5.40 4.68 -2.21
CA ALA A 55 -6.24 4.29 -1.08
C ALA A 55 -6.78 2.86 -1.25
N GLY A 56 -7.20 2.48 -2.45
CA GLY A 56 -7.70 1.15 -2.77
C GLY A 56 -6.62 0.07 -2.63
N THR A 57 -5.44 0.30 -3.23
CA THR A 57 -4.31 -0.64 -3.11
C THR A 57 -3.81 -0.74 -1.67
N PHE A 58 -3.70 0.39 -0.96
CA PHE A 58 -3.36 0.39 0.46
C PHE A 58 -4.35 -0.43 1.28
N LEU A 59 -5.66 -0.20 1.10
CA LEU A 59 -6.68 -0.90 1.88
C LEU A 59 -6.65 -2.40 1.62
N VAL A 60 -6.58 -2.82 0.36
CA VAL A 60 -6.51 -4.24 -0.02
C VAL A 60 -5.25 -4.88 0.54
N ALA A 61 -4.08 -4.27 0.36
CA ALA A 61 -2.81 -4.79 0.87
C ALA A 61 -2.81 -4.86 2.41
N PHE A 62 -3.34 -3.83 3.08
CA PHE A 62 -3.43 -3.77 4.53
C PHE A 62 -4.32 -4.90 5.06
N LEU A 63 -5.54 -5.02 4.54
CA LEU A 63 -6.50 -6.04 5.00
C LEU A 63 -5.98 -7.45 4.73
N PHE A 64 -5.41 -7.69 3.55
CA PHE A 64 -4.86 -8.99 3.19
C PHE A 64 -3.67 -9.37 4.07
N THR A 65 -2.71 -8.45 4.24
CA THR A 65 -1.53 -8.67 5.09
C THR A 65 -1.93 -8.84 6.56
N PHE A 66 -2.84 -8.01 7.03
CA PHE A 66 -3.35 -8.07 8.40
C PHE A 66 -4.07 -9.38 8.67
N ALA A 67 -4.93 -9.84 7.77
CA ALA A 67 -5.62 -11.12 7.92
C ALA A 67 -4.63 -12.29 7.99
N ASN A 68 -3.60 -12.30 7.13
CA ASN A 68 -2.57 -13.34 7.14
C ASN A 68 -1.75 -13.31 8.44
N LEU A 69 -1.20 -12.16 8.83
CA LEU A 69 -0.40 -12.03 10.04
C LEU A 69 -1.22 -12.26 11.33
N TYR A 70 -2.49 -11.86 11.34
CA TYR A 70 -3.40 -12.14 12.44
C TYR A 70 -3.68 -13.65 12.57
N ALA A 71 -3.79 -14.37 11.46
CA ALA A 71 -3.88 -15.83 11.47
C ALA A 71 -2.61 -16.48 12.02
N VAL A 72 -1.42 -16.01 11.62
CA VAL A 72 -0.13 -16.48 12.18
C VAL A 72 -0.08 -16.29 13.70
N ARG A 73 -0.49 -15.11 14.20
CA ARG A 73 -0.61 -14.85 15.64
C ARG A 73 -1.48 -15.91 16.34
N ARG A 74 -2.62 -16.29 15.76
CA ARG A 74 -3.52 -17.28 16.35
C ARG A 74 -2.91 -18.69 16.35
N SER A 75 -2.22 -19.06 15.27
CA SER A 75 -1.57 -20.38 15.15
C SER A 75 -0.41 -20.55 16.14
N VAL A 76 0.43 -19.51 16.32
CA VAL A 76 1.55 -19.52 17.27
C VAL A 76 1.06 -19.60 18.72
N VAL A 77 -0.07 -18.95 19.07
CA VAL A 77 -0.67 -19.03 20.41
C VAL A 77 -1.25 -20.42 20.72
N SER A 78 -1.60 -21.23 19.70
CA SER A 78 -2.08 -22.61 19.92
C SER A 78 -0.96 -23.63 20.12
N LEU A 79 0.27 -23.31 19.71
CA LEU A 79 1.48 -24.05 20.06
C LEU A 79 1.92 -23.63 21.46
N VAL A 80 1.19 -24.11 22.46
CA VAL A 80 1.65 -24.11 23.85
C VAL A 80 2.98 -24.88 23.86
N LEU A 81 4.11 -24.18 23.81
CA LEU A 81 5.40 -24.75 24.17
C LEU A 81 5.27 -25.19 25.64
N PRO A 82 5.34 -26.49 25.98
CA PRO A 82 5.48 -26.90 27.37
C PRO A 82 6.89 -26.49 27.81
N ARG A 83 7.05 -25.24 28.26
CA ARG A 83 8.32 -24.71 28.73
C ARG A 83 8.53 -25.19 30.17
N ARG A 84 8.82 -26.48 30.37
CA ARG A 84 9.42 -26.94 31.63
C ARG A 84 10.90 -26.55 31.65
N LEU A 85 11.19 -25.30 32.02
CA LEU A 85 12.49 -24.91 32.55
C LEU A 85 12.31 -24.49 34.01
N ALA A 86 12.81 -25.32 34.92
CA ALA A 86 13.20 -24.94 36.28
C ALA A 86 12.16 -24.17 37.13
N ASN A 87 10.88 -24.58 37.15
CA ASN A 87 9.91 -24.18 38.18
C ASN A 87 9.68 -22.65 38.36
N ILE A 88 9.96 -21.85 37.33
CA ILE A 88 9.64 -20.41 37.33
C ILE A 88 8.80 -20.12 36.09
N GLU A 89 7.50 -19.99 36.33
CA GLU A 89 6.49 -19.65 35.34
C GLU A 89 6.47 -18.13 35.15
N ILE A 90 7.51 -17.59 34.51
CA ILE A 90 7.46 -16.21 33.98
C ILE A 90 6.72 -16.33 32.65
N GLY A 91 5.39 -16.42 32.76
CA GLY A 91 4.49 -16.08 31.67
C GLY A 91 4.63 -14.58 31.43
N GLU A 92 5.66 -14.18 30.69
CA GLU A 92 5.66 -12.87 30.05
C GLU A 92 4.66 -12.98 28.89
N GLU A 93 3.38 -12.97 29.25
CA GLU A 93 2.28 -12.76 28.32
C GLU A 93 2.56 -11.41 27.66
N VAL A 94 3.24 -11.41 26.52
CA VAL A 94 3.31 -10.23 25.67
C VAL A 94 1.86 -9.80 25.49
N PRO A 95 1.44 -8.63 26.02
CA PRO A 95 0.02 -8.36 26.15
C PRO A 95 -0.56 -8.43 24.75
N GLY A 96 -1.64 -9.19 24.55
CA GLY A 96 -2.17 -9.48 23.20
C GLY A 96 -2.41 -8.21 22.37
N ARG A 97 -2.61 -7.08 23.05
CA ARG A 97 -2.65 -5.72 22.50
C ARG A 97 -1.35 -5.30 21.81
N TYR A 98 -0.18 -5.45 22.43
CA TYR A 98 1.12 -5.13 21.80
C TYR A 98 1.36 -5.95 20.54
N LEU A 99 1.04 -7.24 20.57
CA LEU A 99 1.19 -8.10 19.39
C LEU A 99 0.22 -7.71 18.27
N THR A 100 -1.00 -7.29 18.62
CA THR A 100 -1.97 -6.78 17.65
C THR A 100 -1.52 -5.44 17.05
N MET A 101 -0.96 -4.53 17.85
CA MET A 101 -0.36 -3.29 17.35
C MET A 101 0.84 -3.57 16.43
N ALA A 102 1.69 -4.54 16.77
CA ALA A 102 2.83 -4.92 15.94
C ALA A 102 2.36 -5.48 14.58
N VAL A 103 1.36 -6.37 14.58
CA VAL A 103 0.74 -6.89 13.36
C VAL A 103 0.11 -5.77 12.52
N ALA A 104 -0.64 -4.88 13.14
CA ALA A 104 -1.25 -3.74 12.45
C ALA A 104 -0.19 -2.80 11.86
N LEU A 105 0.86 -2.48 12.60
CA LEU A 105 1.93 -1.60 12.15
C LEU A 105 2.72 -2.23 10.99
N LEU A 106 3.04 -3.52 11.09
CA LEU A 106 3.74 -4.24 10.01
C LEU A 106 2.87 -4.32 8.75
N SER A 107 1.58 -4.62 8.91
CA SER A 107 0.61 -4.64 7.80
C SER A 107 0.48 -3.27 7.14
N ALA A 108 0.41 -2.20 7.93
CA ALA A 108 0.36 -0.82 7.43
C ALA A 108 1.65 -0.44 6.70
N THR A 109 2.81 -0.91 7.17
CA THR A 109 4.10 -0.65 6.54
C THR A 109 4.19 -1.35 5.18
N VAL A 110 3.84 -2.64 5.10
CA VAL A 110 3.78 -3.40 3.84
C VAL A 110 2.80 -2.75 2.87
N ALA A 111 1.60 -2.40 3.34
CA ALA A 111 0.58 -1.74 2.53
C ALA A 111 1.05 -0.37 2.01
N ALA A 112 1.71 0.43 2.84
CA ALA A 112 2.25 1.73 2.43
C ALA A 112 3.32 1.56 1.34
N VAL A 113 4.26 0.63 1.50
CA VAL A 113 5.30 0.38 0.49
C VAL A 113 4.69 -0.05 -0.85
N LEU A 114 3.70 -0.94 -0.83
CA LEU A 114 3.04 -1.42 -2.05
C LEU A 114 2.14 -0.35 -2.70
N ALA A 115 1.51 0.52 -1.90
CA ALA A 115 0.65 1.59 -2.41
C ALA A 115 1.45 2.78 -2.97
N MET A 116 2.64 3.05 -2.45
CA MET A 116 3.51 4.13 -2.97
C MET A 116 3.98 3.87 -4.41
N GLY A 117 4.02 2.61 -4.86
CA GLY A 117 4.39 2.25 -6.24
C GLY A 117 3.25 2.32 -7.26
N SER A 118 2.00 2.53 -6.84
CA SER A 118 0.82 2.39 -7.73
C SER A 118 0.41 3.69 -8.42
N ASP A 119 1.30 4.35 -9.16
CA ASP A 119 0.97 5.56 -9.95
C ASP A 119 0.24 5.22 -11.27
N HIS A 120 -0.79 4.39 -11.19
CA HIS A 120 -1.58 3.90 -12.34
C HIS A 120 -2.90 4.66 -12.53
N TRP A 121 -2.97 5.90 -12.05
CA TRP A 121 -4.19 6.72 -12.10
C TRP A 121 -4.74 6.89 -13.52
N SER A 122 -3.86 7.02 -14.52
CA SER A 122 -4.25 7.18 -15.93
C SER A 122 -4.86 5.90 -16.49
N GLN A 123 -4.28 4.74 -16.18
CA GLN A 123 -4.80 3.44 -16.58
C GLN A 123 -6.16 3.16 -15.93
N ALA A 124 -6.30 3.48 -14.64
CA ALA A 124 -7.57 3.34 -13.93
C ALA A 124 -8.68 4.25 -14.51
N LEU A 125 -8.35 5.49 -14.86
CA LEU A 125 -9.28 6.41 -15.53
C LEU A 125 -9.65 5.93 -16.94
N LEU A 126 -8.69 5.40 -17.70
CA LEU A 126 -8.96 4.90 -19.04
C LEU A 126 -9.80 3.62 -19.00
N ALA A 127 -9.54 2.71 -18.06
CA ALA A 127 -10.32 1.49 -17.89
C ALA A 127 -11.79 1.77 -17.54
N THR A 128 -12.08 2.87 -16.84
CA THR A 128 -13.44 3.26 -16.41
C THR A 128 -14.12 4.25 -17.35
N GLY A 129 -13.36 5.14 -17.98
CA GLY A 129 -13.86 6.24 -18.83
C GLY A 129 -13.51 6.11 -20.31
N GLY A 130 -12.90 4.99 -20.73
CA GLY A 130 -12.54 4.71 -22.11
C GLY A 130 -13.74 4.64 -23.04
N LYS A 131 -13.58 5.12 -24.29
CA LYS A 131 -14.65 5.11 -25.31
C LYS A 131 -14.42 4.00 -26.32
N SER A 132 -15.48 3.35 -26.79
CA SER A 132 -15.38 2.36 -27.87
C SER A 132 -14.76 2.98 -29.12
N PHE A 133 -13.81 2.24 -29.71
CA PHE A 133 -13.19 2.59 -30.99
C PHE A 133 -14.15 2.32 -32.16
N ARG A 134 -15.19 1.51 -31.94
CA ARG A 134 -16.16 1.04 -32.94
C ARG A 134 -15.51 0.19 -34.03
N GLU A 135 -14.36 -0.38 -33.70
CA GLU A 135 -13.60 -1.30 -34.53
C GLU A 135 -13.27 -2.50 -33.67
N SER A 136 -13.60 -3.68 -34.18
CA SER A 136 -13.42 -4.95 -33.48
C SER A 136 -12.21 -5.68 -34.03
N ASP A 137 -11.45 -6.29 -33.12
CA ASP A 137 -10.37 -7.18 -33.49
C ASP A 137 -10.90 -8.42 -34.26
N PRO A 138 -10.28 -8.84 -35.38
CA PRO A 138 -10.73 -9.98 -36.18
C PRO A 138 -10.68 -11.34 -35.47
N TYR A 139 -9.83 -11.51 -34.45
CA TYR A 139 -9.61 -12.79 -33.79
C TYR A 139 -10.50 -12.99 -32.57
N PHE A 140 -10.58 -11.98 -31.71
CA PHE A 140 -11.31 -12.04 -30.44
C PHE A 140 -12.71 -11.43 -30.52
N GLY A 141 -13.01 -10.65 -31.56
CA GLY A 141 -14.29 -9.95 -31.70
C GLY A 141 -14.51 -8.84 -30.66
N ALA A 142 -13.50 -8.50 -29.87
CA ALA A 142 -13.55 -7.43 -28.88
C ALA A 142 -13.24 -6.07 -29.54
N ASP A 143 -13.84 -4.99 -29.03
CA ASP A 143 -13.50 -3.61 -29.44
C ASP A 143 -12.02 -3.33 -29.11
N LEU A 144 -11.32 -2.61 -29.99
CA LEU A 144 -9.92 -2.23 -29.77
C LEU A 144 -9.70 -1.48 -28.44
N GLY A 145 -10.72 -0.80 -27.92
CA GLY A 145 -10.70 -0.15 -26.62
C GLY A 145 -10.45 -1.10 -25.44
N PHE A 146 -10.82 -2.38 -25.56
CA PHE A 146 -10.45 -3.39 -24.56
C PHE A 146 -8.93 -3.49 -24.43
N PHE A 147 -8.21 -3.60 -25.55
CA PHE A 147 -6.76 -3.79 -25.57
C PHE A 147 -5.99 -2.51 -25.19
N VAL A 148 -6.55 -1.34 -25.46
CA VAL A 148 -5.90 -0.05 -25.18
C VAL A 148 -6.18 0.43 -23.74
N TYR A 149 -7.37 0.16 -23.20
CA TYR A 149 -7.79 0.70 -21.90
C TYR A 149 -7.82 -0.35 -20.79
N TRP A 150 -8.51 -1.46 -21.03
CA TRP A 150 -8.77 -2.45 -19.99
C TRP A 150 -7.58 -3.38 -19.77
N LEU A 151 -7.01 -3.91 -20.85
CA LEU A 151 -5.94 -4.91 -20.77
C LEU A 151 -4.69 -4.40 -20.00
N PRO A 152 -4.18 -3.17 -20.22
CA PRO A 152 -3.05 -2.66 -19.44
C PRO A 152 -3.38 -2.50 -17.96
N PHE A 153 -4.62 -2.12 -17.63
CA PHE A 153 -5.09 -2.01 -16.25
C PHE A 153 -5.18 -3.39 -15.58
N GLU A 154 -5.72 -4.40 -16.27
CA GLU A 154 -5.77 -5.78 -15.79
C GLU A 154 -4.36 -6.35 -15.56
N MET A 155 -3.43 -6.12 -16.49
CA MET A 155 -2.03 -6.52 -16.32
C MET A 155 -1.39 -5.86 -15.08
N ALA A 156 -1.65 -4.57 -14.85
CA ALA A 156 -1.16 -3.87 -13.66
C ALA A 156 -1.77 -4.45 -12.37
N MET A 157 -3.07 -4.72 -12.35
CA MET A 157 -3.75 -5.36 -11.20
C MET A 157 -3.19 -6.77 -10.93
N HIS A 158 -2.96 -7.55 -11.98
CA HIS A 158 -2.39 -8.89 -11.87
C HIS A 158 -0.96 -8.84 -11.30
N ALA A 159 -0.10 -7.99 -11.87
CA ALA A 159 1.27 -7.82 -11.39
C ALA A 159 1.32 -7.35 -9.93
N TRP A 160 0.49 -6.36 -9.57
CA TRP A 160 0.41 -5.86 -8.20
C TRP A 160 -0.08 -6.94 -7.23
N THR A 161 -1.11 -7.70 -7.60
CA THR A 161 -1.62 -8.81 -6.78
C THR A 161 -0.57 -9.91 -6.61
N ALA A 162 0.15 -10.26 -7.66
CA ALA A 162 1.23 -11.24 -7.58
C ALA A 162 2.34 -10.78 -6.62
N ILE A 163 2.77 -9.52 -6.71
CA ILE A 163 3.75 -8.93 -5.78
C ILE A 163 3.22 -8.97 -4.35
N LEU A 164 1.95 -8.62 -4.12
CA LEU A 164 1.33 -8.68 -2.78
C LEU A 164 1.37 -10.10 -2.21
N VAL A 165 0.89 -11.09 -2.98
CA VAL A 165 0.83 -12.49 -2.54
C VAL A 165 2.23 -13.03 -2.24
N ILE A 166 3.21 -12.81 -3.13
CA ILE A 166 4.59 -13.25 -2.93
C ILE A 166 5.21 -12.57 -1.71
N SER A 167 5.03 -11.26 -1.56
CA SER A 167 5.60 -10.49 -0.44
C SER A 167 5.03 -10.95 0.90
N VAL A 168 3.71 -11.12 0.99
CA VAL A 168 3.06 -11.58 2.22
C VAL A 168 3.40 -13.04 2.52
N SER A 169 3.44 -13.91 1.51
CA SER A 169 3.84 -15.31 1.70
C SER A 169 5.29 -15.41 2.19
N GLY A 170 6.21 -14.66 1.58
CA GLY A 170 7.61 -14.58 2.02
C GLY A 170 7.73 -14.05 3.45
N LEU A 171 6.97 -13.01 3.80
CA LEU A 171 6.92 -12.48 5.17
C LEU A 171 6.42 -13.53 6.17
N VAL A 172 5.36 -14.27 5.83
CA VAL A 172 4.84 -15.34 6.68
C VAL A 172 5.87 -16.45 6.87
N VAL A 173 6.52 -16.91 5.80
CA VAL A 173 7.58 -17.94 5.88
C VAL A 173 8.74 -17.47 6.75
N LEU A 174 9.18 -16.22 6.59
CA LEU A 174 10.25 -15.63 7.43
C LEU A 174 9.88 -15.53 8.91
N LEU A 175 8.58 -15.39 9.23
CA LEU A 175 8.12 -15.38 10.63
C LEU A 175 8.06 -16.79 11.25
N TYR A 176 8.03 -17.84 10.43
CA TYR A 176 8.03 -19.23 10.89
C TYR A 176 9.43 -19.88 10.92
N ALA A 177 10.40 -19.32 10.21
CA ALA A 177 11.79 -19.78 10.16
C ALA A 177 12.59 -19.34 11.40
#